data_AF-A0AAV9HV43-F1
#
_entry.id   AF-A0AAV9HV43-F1
#
_cell.length_a   1.000
_cell.length_b   1.000
_cell.length_c   1.000
_cell.angle_alpha   90.00
_cell.angle_beta   90.00
_cell.angle_gamma   90.00
#
_symmetry.space_group_name_H-M   'P 1'
#
loop_
_entity.id
_entity.type
_entity.pdbx_description
1 polymer ?
#
loop_
_entity_poly.entity_id
_entity_poly.type
_entity_poly.pdbx_seq_one_letter_code
_entity_poly.pdbx_strand_id
1 'polypeptide(L)'
;MPSSSSSSFSSSPEPAPRKTDDQVQSEFTSYYLQRATKEFAEDLDKVRNADDFKADTAVQMLVAALQQGTGMFSLEEQRRIVDGLKRA
;
A
#
# COMPACT_ATOMS: atom_id res chain seq x y z
N MET A 1 -44.37 13.62 -41.89
CA MET A 1 -44.27 13.24 -40.47
C MET A 1 -42.88 12.67 -40.24
N PRO A 2 -42.02 13.27 -39.39
CA PRO A 2 -40.79 12.60 -38.95
C PRO A 2 -41.09 11.76 -37.70
N SER A 3 -40.78 10.46 -37.75
CA SER A 3 -40.92 9.53 -36.63
C SER A 3 -39.75 9.65 -35.65
N SER A 4 -40.10 9.61 -34.38
CA SER A 4 -39.25 9.82 -33.21
C SER A 4 -38.19 8.76 -32.97
N SER A 5 -37.13 9.27 -32.35
CA SER A 5 -36.06 8.66 -31.54
C SER A 5 -36.33 7.28 -30.90
N SER A 6 -35.30 6.45 -30.93
CA SER A 6 -35.01 5.47 -29.87
C SER A 6 -33.50 5.31 -29.71
N SER A 7 -32.87 6.27 -29.02
CA SER A 7 -31.51 6.13 -28.50
C SER A 7 -31.58 5.21 -27.28
N SER A 8 -31.24 3.94 -27.47
CA SER A 8 -31.08 2.96 -26.41
C SER A 8 -29.87 3.34 -25.57
N PHE A 9 -30.08 4.05 -24.45
CA PHE A 9 -29.09 4.18 -23.39
C PHE A 9 -28.94 2.81 -22.72
N SER A 10 -27.95 2.04 -23.16
CA SER A 10 -27.49 0.83 -22.47
C SER A 10 -26.60 1.29 -21.30
N SER A 11 -27.21 1.61 -20.17
CA SER A 11 -26.49 1.90 -18.92
C SER A 11 -25.98 0.58 -18.32
N SER A 12 -24.87 0.08 -18.85
CA SER A 12 -24.06 -0.92 -18.13
C SER A 12 -23.48 -0.23 -16.88
N PRO A 13 -23.47 -0.89 -15.70
CA PRO A 13 -22.84 -0.31 -14.53
C PRO A 13 -21.34 -0.24 -14.79
N GLU A 14 -20.84 0.99 -14.93
CA GLU A 14 -19.42 1.27 -15.05
C GLU A 14 -18.70 0.69 -13.82
N PRO A 15 -17.70 -0.20 -13.98
CA PRO A 15 -16.97 -0.73 -12.85
C PRO A 15 -16.25 0.43 -12.16
N ALA A 16 -16.44 0.57 -10.86
CA ALA A 16 -15.81 1.60 -10.02
C ALA A 16 -14.32 1.78 -10.38
N PRO A 17 -13.80 3.02 -10.35
CA PRO A 17 -12.43 3.30 -10.80
C PRO A 17 -11.46 2.42 -10.02
N ARG A 18 -10.80 1.50 -10.74
CA ARG A 18 -9.76 0.66 -10.16
C ARG A 18 -8.61 1.58 -9.77
N LYS A 19 -8.14 1.49 -8.52
CA LYS A 19 -6.96 2.24 -8.06
C LYS A 19 -5.81 2.03 -9.05
N THR A 20 -5.10 3.12 -9.36
CA THR A 20 -3.88 3.04 -10.16
C THR A 20 -2.83 2.23 -9.42
N ASP A 21 -1.84 1.70 -10.15
CA ASP A 21 -0.78 0.90 -9.53
C ASP A 21 0.01 1.73 -8.49
N ASP A 22 0.23 3.03 -8.74
CA ASP A 22 0.87 3.94 -7.79
C ASP A 22 0.07 4.08 -6.47
N GLN A 23 -1.27 4.15 -6.57
CA GLN A 23 -2.13 4.22 -5.38
C GLN A 23 -2.07 2.92 -4.58
N VAL A 24 -2.06 1.77 -5.27
CA VAL A 24 -1.91 0.46 -4.64
C VAL A 24 -0.56 0.37 -3.93
N GLN A 25 0.53 0.75 -4.59
CA GLN A 25 1.87 0.72 -3.99
C GLN A 25 1.98 1.63 -2.76
N SER A 26 1.44 2.85 -2.84
CA SER A 26 1.49 3.82 -1.73
C SER A 26 0.71 3.32 -0.50
N GLU A 27 -0.50 2.81 -0.71
CA GLU A 27 -1.34 2.29 0.37
C GLU A 27 -0.78 1.00 0.94
N PHE A 28 -0.28 0.11 0.09
CA PHE A 28 0.42 -1.09 0.52
C PHE A 28 1.68 -0.76 1.34
N THR A 29 2.50 0.18 0.88
CA THR A 29 3.72 0.60 1.58
C THR A 29 3.40 1.15 2.96
N SER A 30 2.37 1.99 3.07
CA SER A 30 1.92 2.55 4.35
C SER A 30 1.46 1.45 5.32
N TYR A 31 0.63 0.53 4.83
CA TYR A 31 0.17 -0.62 5.60
C TYR A 31 1.32 -1.54 6.03
N TYR A 32 2.22 -1.87 5.10
CA TYR A 32 3.39 -2.72 5.34
C TYR A 32 4.29 -2.10 6.40
N LEU A 33 4.62 -0.80 6.28
CA LEU A 33 5.47 -0.11 7.25
C LEU A 33 4.83 -0.07 8.63
N GLN A 34 3.54 0.24 8.74
CA GLN A 34 2.84 0.24 10.02
C GLN A 34 2.91 -1.16 10.68
N ARG A 35 2.65 -2.21 9.90
CA ARG A 35 2.67 -3.58 10.40
C ARG A 35 4.08 -4.02 10.76
N ALA A 36 5.05 -3.82 9.87
CA ALA A 36 6.46 -4.15 10.10
C ALA A 36 7.02 -3.44 11.34
N THR A 37 6.73 -2.15 11.52
CA THR A 37 7.18 -1.39 12.71
C THR A 37 6.54 -1.92 14.00
N LYS A 38 5.30 -2.41 13.93
CA LYS A 38 4.65 -3.05 15.08
C LYS A 38 5.22 -4.42 15.41
N GLU A 39 5.43 -5.27 14.40
CA GLU A 39 5.99 -6.62 14.59
C GLU A 39 7.45 -6.56 15.05
N PHE A 40 8.23 -5.59 14.56
CA PHE A 40 9.62 -5.37 14.94
C PHE A 40 9.78 -4.39 16.11
N ALA A 41 8.71 -4.02 16.82
CA ALA A 41 8.78 -2.99 17.86
C ALA A 41 9.82 -3.33 18.94
N GLU A 42 9.85 -4.57 19.42
CA GLU A 42 10.81 -5.02 20.42
C GLU A 42 12.26 -4.97 19.91
N ASP A 43 12.49 -5.36 18.65
CA ASP A 43 13.83 -5.36 18.06
C ASP A 43 14.30 -3.95 17.71
N LEU A 44 13.40 -3.07 17.27
CA LEU A 44 13.68 -1.64 17.07
C LEU A 44 14.03 -0.96 18.40
N ASP A 45 13.35 -1.29 19.49
CA ASP A 45 13.69 -0.78 20.82
C ASP A 45 15.05 -1.30 21.30
N LYS A 46 15.39 -2.57 21.04
CA LYS A 46 16.74 -3.09 21.34
C LYS A 46 17.81 -2.36 20.54
N VAL A 47 17.62 -2.20 19.23
CA VAL A 47 18.56 -1.50 18.34
C VAL A 47 18.73 -0.05 18.78
N ARG A 48 17.63 0.63 19.16
CA ARG A 48 17.65 2.01 19.66
C ARG A 48 18.44 2.15 20.96
N ASN A 49 18.37 1.16 21.85
CA ASN A 49 19.02 1.18 23.15
C ASN A 49 20.46 0.62 23.11
N ALA A 50 20.95 0.20 21.94
CA ALA A 50 22.30 -0.30 21.80
C ALA A 50 23.34 0.83 21.89
N ASP A 51 24.49 0.57 22.51
CA ASP A 51 25.55 1.55 22.76
C ASP A 51 26.17 2.12 21.47
N ASP A 52 26.05 1.41 20.35
CA ASP A 52 26.57 1.77 19.03
C ASP A 52 25.52 2.43 18.12
N PHE A 53 24.30 2.67 18.61
CA PHE A 53 23.22 3.26 17.84
C PHE A 53 23.48 4.74 17.51
N LYS A 54 23.80 5.03 16.25
CA LYS A 54 24.00 6.39 15.74
C LYS A 54 22.69 6.95 15.20
N ALA A 55 21.89 7.58 16.06
CA ALA A 55 20.54 8.04 15.72
C ALA A 55 20.45 8.82 14.39
N ASP A 56 21.42 9.70 14.10
CA ASP A 56 21.41 10.55 12.89
C ASP A 56 21.51 9.75 11.58
N THR A 57 22.25 8.62 11.58
CA THR A 57 22.47 7.82 10.37
C THR A 57 21.69 6.51 10.36
N ALA A 58 21.50 5.89 11.53
CA ALA A 58 20.85 4.61 11.69
C ALA A 58 19.33 4.70 11.46
N VAL A 59 18.68 5.79 11.85
CA VAL A 59 17.22 5.95 11.63
C VAL A 59 16.89 5.95 10.14
N GLN A 60 17.63 6.71 9.33
CA GLN A 60 17.40 6.75 7.88
C GLN A 60 17.68 5.40 7.22
N MET A 61 18.73 4.70 7.69
CA MET A 61 19.03 3.34 7.22
C MET A 61 17.91 2.35 7.58
N LEU A 62 17.37 2.40 8.80
CA LEU A 62 16.27 1.55 9.25
C LEU A 62 15.00 1.80 8.43
N VAL A 63 14.65 3.07 8.20
CA VAL A 63 13.49 3.43 7.36
C VAL A 63 13.67 2.89 5.94
N ALA A 64 14.84 3.05 5.34
CA ALA A 64 15.13 2.54 4.00
C ALA A 64 15.05 1.00 3.95
N ALA A 65 15.59 0.30 4.96
CA ALA A 65 15.54 -1.16 5.04
C ALA A 65 14.11 -1.69 5.18
N LEU A 66 13.29 -1.05 6.03
CA LEU A 66 11.88 -1.40 6.18
C LEU A 66 11.10 -1.14 4.89
N GLN A 67 11.33 0.00 4.23
CA GLN A 67 10.71 0.29 2.94
C GLN A 67 11.12 -0.71 1.86
N GLN A 68 12.40 -1.11 1.80
CA GLN A 68 12.90 -2.10 0.84
C GLN A 68 12.16 -3.45 0.98
N GLY A 69 11.71 -3.81 2.18
CA GLY A 69 10.90 -5.02 2.40
C GLY A 69 9.62 -5.08 1.57
N THR A 70 9.05 -3.94 1.16
CA THR A 70 7.89 -3.89 0.25
C THR A 70 8.17 -4.50 -1.12
N GLY A 71 9.43 -4.49 -1.58
CA GLY A 71 9.86 -5.08 -2.84
C GLY A 71 9.78 -6.61 -2.87
N MET A 72 9.54 -7.26 -1.74
CA MET A 72 9.28 -8.71 -1.68
C MET A 72 7.90 -9.09 -2.21
N PHE A 73 7.03 -8.12 -2.49
CA PHE A 73 5.68 -8.32 -2.98
C PHE A 73 5.52 -7.76 -4.39
N SER A 74 5.02 -8.59 -5.30
CA SER A 74 4.61 -8.15 -6.64
C SER A 74 3.41 -7.20 -6.59
N LEU A 75 3.22 -6.39 -7.63
CA LEU A 75 2.08 -5.49 -7.74
C LEU A 75 0.72 -6.20 -7.59
N GLU A 76 0.61 -7.43 -8.07
CA GLU A 76 -0.61 -8.22 -7.93
C GLU A 76 -0.89 -8.60 -6.47
N GLU A 77 0.15 -9.00 -5.71
CA GLU A 77 0.03 -9.32 -4.29
C GLU A 77 -0.29 -8.09 -3.47
N GLN A 78 0.36 -6.96 -3.75
CA GLN A 78 0.07 -5.68 -3.12
C GLN A 78 -1.40 -5.28 -3.34
N ARG A 79 -1.92 -5.42 -4.57
CA ARG A 79 -3.32 -5.14 -4.89
C ARG A 79 -4.27 -6.03 -4.11
N ARG A 80 -4.00 -7.34 -4.03
CA ARG A 80 -4.82 -8.28 -3.24
C ARG A 80 -4.88 -7.91 -1.77
N ILE A 81 -3.75 -7.50 -1.18
CA ILE A 81 -3.67 -7.09 0.23
C ILE A 81 -4.45 -5.79 0.46
N VAL A 82 -4.26 -4.79 -0.40
CA VAL A 82 -4.96 -3.50 -0.32
C VAL A 82 -6.47 -3.65 -0.51
N ASP A 83 -6.90 -4.50 -1.45
CA ASP A 83 -8.32 -4.77 -1.67
C ASP A 83 -8.94 -5.58 -0.52
N GLY A 84 -8.16 -6.46 0.12
CA GLY A 84 -8.56 -7.18 1.33
C GLY A 84 -8.71 -6.26 2.54
N LEU A 85 -7.84 -5.26 2.70
CA LEU A 85 -7.88 -4.29 3.79
C LEU A 85 -9.17 -3.46 3.80
N LYS A 86 -9.73 -3.16 2.61
CA LYS A 86 -11.01 -2.45 2.48
C LYS A 86 -12.22 -3.27 2.92
N ARG A 87 -12.07 -4.59 3.04
CA ARG A 87 -13.16 -5.53 3.37
C ARG A 87 -13.09 -6.05 4.79
N ALA A 88 -12.01 -5.73 5.52
CA ALA A 88 -11.79 -6.09 6.91
C ALA A 88 -12.33 -5.02 7.87
#